data_AF-A0A542S9L2-F1
#
_entry.id   AF-A0A542S9L2-F1
#
_cell.length_a   1.000
_cell.length_b   1.000
_cell.length_c   1.000
_cell.angle_alpha   90.00
_cell.angle_beta   90.00
_cell.angle_gamma   90.00
#
_symmetry.space_group_name_H-M   'P 1'
#
loop_
_entity.id
_entity.type
_entity.pdbx_description
1 polymer ?
#
loop_
_entity_poly.entity_id
_entity_poly.type
_entity_poly.pdbx_seq_one_letter_code
_entity_poly.pdbx_strand_id
1 'polypeptide(L)'
;MTSQVMGSGRDRSDDGRMKSSLDVLAWGRIGLGAAALAAPGTTSRTFGIAPTPEVAYLTRIYGARAIALGAAYLLGGRAERDRLHLLGLGIDVSDTVTGLGHLVRRDSSPRAMVLVTALTGSYAAVGAVRAPGRHARRP
;
A
#
# COMPACT_ATOMS: atom_id res chain seq x y z
N MET A 1 -37.66 -15.61 -23.81
CA MET A 1 -37.23 -14.22 -23.49
C MET A 1 -37.38 -14.03 -21.98
N THR A 2 -36.45 -13.28 -21.35
CA THR A 2 -36.41 -12.89 -19.91
C THR A 2 -35.47 -13.70 -19.00
N SER A 3 -34.15 -13.51 -19.14
CA SER A 3 -33.16 -13.82 -18.07
C SER A 3 -31.90 -12.95 -18.10
N GLN A 4 -31.94 -11.76 -18.72
CA GLN A 4 -30.72 -10.95 -19.00
C GLN A 4 -30.62 -9.62 -18.22
N VAL A 5 -31.49 -9.35 -17.23
CA VAL A 5 -31.48 -8.04 -16.53
C VAL A 5 -30.79 -8.08 -15.15
N MET A 6 -30.46 -9.26 -14.60
CA MET A 6 -30.03 -9.37 -13.20
C MET A 6 -28.51 -9.30 -12.96
N GLY A 7 -27.68 -9.22 -14.01
CA GLY A 7 -26.20 -9.26 -13.90
C GLY A 7 -25.47 -7.90 -13.93
N SER A 8 -26.10 -6.83 -14.44
CA SER A 8 -25.42 -5.55 -14.72
C SER A 8 -25.21 -4.65 -13.49
N GLY A 9 -25.99 -4.83 -12.43
CA GLY A 9 -25.95 -3.98 -11.24
C GLY A 9 -24.79 -4.30 -10.29
N ARG A 10 -24.49 -5.58 -10.08
CA ARG A 10 -23.46 -6.05 -9.14
C ARG A 10 -22.04 -5.73 -9.62
N ASP A 11 -21.82 -5.88 -10.92
CA ASP A 11 -20.52 -5.64 -11.57
C ASP A 11 -20.10 -4.16 -11.43
N ARG A 12 -21.01 -3.21 -11.70
CA ARG A 12 -20.74 -1.76 -11.54
C ARG A 12 -20.51 -1.34 -10.08
N SER A 13 -21.23 -1.95 -9.12
CA SER A 13 -21.07 -1.61 -7.70
C SER A 13 -19.75 -2.12 -7.13
N ASP A 14 -19.32 -3.30 -7.55
CA ASP A 14 -18.03 -3.87 -7.13
C ASP A 14 -16.89 -3.06 -7.74
N ASP A 15 -16.99 -2.69 -9.02
CA ASP A 15 -16.00 -1.84 -9.70
C ASP A 15 -15.84 -0.46 -9.03
N GLY A 16 -16.94 0.14 -8.57
CA GLY A 16 -16.93 1.39 -7.82
C GLY A 16 -16.31 1.26 -6.43
N ARG A 17 -16.63 0.17 -5.70
CA ARG A 17 -16.04 -0.14 -4.39
C ARG A 17 -14.55 -0.48 -4.51
N MET A 18 -14.16 -1.15 -5.60
CA MET A 18 -12.77 -1.46 -5.96
C MET A 18 -11.93 -0.21 -6.06
N LYS A 19 -12.36 0.73 -6.91
CA LYS A 19 -11.70 2.03 -7.10
C LYS A 19 -11.62 2.81 -5.79
N SER A 20 -12.71 2.86 -5.03
CA SER A 20 -12.74 3.56 -3.74
C SER A 20 -11.70 3.05 -2.75
N SER A 21 -11.52 1.73 -2.59
CA SER A 21 -10.53 1.23 -1.62
C SER A 21 -9.09 1.42 -2.10
N LEU A 22 -8.82 1.31 -3.41
CA LEU A 22 -7.49 1.57 -3.94
C LEU A 22 -7.12 3.07 -3.89
N ASP A 23 -8.10 3.95 -4.11
CA ASP A 23 -7.92 5.39 -3.91
C ASP A 23 -7.62 5.70 -2.43
N VAL A 24 -8.27 5.00 -1.48
CA VAL A 24 -7.96 5.11 -0.04
C VAL A 24 -6.52 4.68 0.25
N LEU A 25 -6.04 3.58 -0.35
CA LEU A 25 -4.63 3.18 -0.21
C LEU A 25 -3.68 4.22 -0.81
N ALA A 26 -4.03 4.85 -1.93
CA ALA A 26 -3.21 5.90 -2.53
C ALA A 26 -3.15 7.15 -1.65
N TRP A 27 -4.30 7.59 -1.12
CA TRP A 27 -4.35 8.71 -0.18
C TRP A 27 -3.63 8.41 1.12
N GLY A 28 -3.74 7.19 1.64
CA GLY A 28 -3.01 6.76 2.83
C GLY A 28 -1.49 6.82 2.64
N ARG A 29 -0.97 6.40 1.47
CA ARG A 29 0.45 6.56 1.12
C ARG A 29 0.88 8.02 1.08
N ILE A 30 0.06 8.89 0.49
CA ILE A 30 0.35 10.32 0.43
C ILE A 30 0.38 10.92 1.84
N GLY A 31 -0.63 10.62 2.67
CA GLY A 31 -0.69 11.12 4.05
C GLY A 31 0.48 10.66 4.91
N LEU A 32 0.77 9.35 4.90
CA LEU A 32 1.92 8.79 5.64
C LEU A 32 3.25 9.33 5.10
N GLY A 33 3.39 9.43 3.78
CA GLY A 33 4.60 9.95 3.16
C GLY A 33 4.82 11.43 3.45
N ALA A 34 3.76 12.23 3.48
CA ALA A 34 3.82 13.64 3.87
C ALA A 34 4.25 13.80 5.33
N ALA A 35 3.70 12.99 6.24
CA ALA A 35 4.13 12.96 7.64
C ALA A 35 5.60 12.56 7.77
N ALA A 36 6.05 11.55 7.01
CA ALA A 36 7.43 11.09 6.97
C ALA A 36 8.40 12.15 6.43
N LEU A 37 7.98 12.96 5.45
CA LEU A 37 8.79 14.07 4.93
C LEU A 37 8.89 15.25 5.90
N ALA A 38 7.74 15.69 6.41
CA ALA A 38 7.63 16.87 7.25
C ALA A 38 8.21 16.64 8.66
N ALA A 39 7.94 15.47 9.24
CA ALA A 39 8.30 15.14 10.61
C ALA A 39 8.81 13.69 10.75
N PRO A 40 9.97 13.34 10.13
CA PRO A 40 10.46 11.96 10.11
C PRO A 40 10.78 11.41 11.51
N GLY A 41 11.32 12.24 12.40
CA GLY A 41 11.62 11.83 13.77
C GLY A 41 10.35 11.47 14.56
N THR A 42 9.30 12.28 14.43
CA THR A 42 7.99 12.00 15.05
C THR A 42 7.35 10.77 14.45
N THR A 43 7.36 10.64 13.12
CA THR A 43 6.85 9.47 12.41
C THR A 43 7.57 8.19 12.85
N SER A 44 8.89 8.20 12.96
CA SER A 44 9.65 7.02 13.40
C SER A 44 9.30 6.64 14.85
N ARG A 45 9.12 7.62 15.73
CA ARG A 45 8.72 7.40 17.13
C ARG A 45 7.32 6.79 17.26
N THR A 46 6.35 7.12 16.40
CA THR A 46 5.01 6.50 16.46
C THR A 46 5.07 5.01 16.16
N PHE A 47 6.07 4.57 15.39
CA PHE A 47 6.37 3.16 15.16
C PHE A 47 7.35 2.58 16.19
N GLY A 48 7.68 3.28 17.28
CA GLY A 48 8.61 2.78 18.29
C GLY A 48 10.07 2.65 17.81
N ILE A 49 10.44 3.39 16.76
CA ILE A 49 11.80 3.44 16.21
C ILE A 49 12.53 4.66 16.77
N ALA A 50 13.77 4.48 17.23
CA ALA A 50 14.61 5.57 17.71
C ALA A 50 14.96 6.54 16.56
N PRO A 51 14.77 7.86 16.75
CA PRO A 51 15.00 8.84 15.68
C PRO A 51 16.48 9.22 15.61
N THR A 52 17.27 8.47 14.84
CA THR A 52 18.65 8.87 14.47
C THR A 52 18.66 9.70 13.18
N PRO A 53 19.75 10.42 12.85
CA PRO A 53 19.88 11.12 11.57
C PRO A 53 19.69 10.20 10.34
N GLU A 54 20.24 8.98 10.39
CA GLU A 54 20.14 7.99 9.32
C GLU A 54 18.70 7.50 9.15
N VAL A 55 18.02 7.20 10.27
CA VAL A 55 16.59 6.84 10.25
C VAL A 55 15.77 8.00 9.71
N ALA A 56 16.05 9.24 10.12
CA ALA A 56 15.33 10.40 9.63
C ALA A 56 15.54 10.63 8.12
N TYR A 57 16.75 10.41 7.62
CA TYR A 57 17.06 10.47 6.19
C TYR A 57 16.30 9.39 5.40
N LEU A 58 16.35 8.13 5.85
CA LEU A 58 15.65 7.02 5.20
C LEU A 58 14.13 7.21 5.25
N THR A 59 13.56 7.63 6.38
CA THR A 59 12.13 7.91 6.53
C THR A 59 11.66 8.97 5.53
N ARG A 60 12.46 10.02 5.26
CA ARG A 60 12.14 11.01 4.21
C ARG A 60 12.17 10.39 2.82
N ILE A 61 13.17 9.56 2.50
CA ILE A 61 13.26 8.86 1.21
C ILE A 61 12.04 7.97 0.99
N TYR A 62 11.69 7.14 1.96
CA TYR A 62 10.51 6.28 1.87
C TYR A 62 9.22 7.11 1.77
N GLY A 63 9.13 8.22 2.50
CA GLY A 63 8.00 9.14 2.40
C GLY A 63 7.82 9.73 1.01
N ALA A 64 8.89 10.23 0.39
CA ALA A 64 8.85 10.74 -0.99
C ALA A 64 8.40 9.66 -1.98
N ARG A 65 8.90 8.42 -1.84
CA ARG A 65 8.51 7.29 -2.69
C ARG A 65 7.03 6.93 -2.52
N ALA A 66 6.52 6.95 -1.28
CA ALA A 66 5.11 6.70 -1.00
C ALA A 66 4.20 7.77 -1.64
N ILE A 67 4.57 9.06 -1.53
CA ILE A 67 3.84 10.16 -2.18
C ILE A 67 3.84 9.97 -3.70
N ALA A 68 5.02 9.73 -4.29
CA ALA A 68 5.13 9.56 -5.74
C ALA A 68 4.25 8.41 -6.24
N LEU A 69 4.24 7.26 -5.55
CA LEU A 69 3.44 6.11 -5.92
C LEU A 69 1.92 6.39 -5.78
N GLY A 70 1.50 7.00 -4.68
CA GLY A 70 0.10 7.38 -4.47
C GLY A 70 -0.38 8.41 -5.48
N ALA A 71 0.42 9.44 -5.74
CA ALA A 71 0.11 10.48 -6.72
C ALA A 71 0.05 9.91 -8.14
N ALA A 72 1.03 9.08 -8.53
CA ALA A 72 1.03 8.42 -9.83
C ALA A 72 -0.24 7.58 -10.04
N TYR A 73 -0.69 6.85 -9.01
CA TYR A 73 -1.92 6.07 -9.08
C TYR A 73 -3.15 6.98 -9.25
N LEU A 74 -3.29 8.04 -8.45
CA LEU A 74 -4.45 8.94 -8.52
C LEU A 74 -4.49 9.73 -9.84
N LEU A 75 -3.34 10.12 -10.38
CA LEU A 75 -3.24 10.86 -11.63
C LEU A 75 -3.28 9.94 -12.88
N GLY A 76 -3.01 8.64 -12.70
CA GLY A 76 -2.97 7.66 -13.78
C GLY A 76 -4.35 7.36 -14.37
N GLY A 77 -4.37 7.09 -15.68
CA GLY A 77 -5.53 6.51 -16.36
C GLY A 77 -5.78 5.05 -15.97
N ARG A 78 -6.92 4.48 -16.37
CA ARG A 78 -7.34 3.10 -15.99
C ARG A 78 -6.25 2.04 -16.20
N ALA A 79 -5.66 1.96 -17.39
CA ALA A 79 -4.64 0.95 -17.69
C ALA A 79 -3.34 1.13 -16.88
N GLU A 80 -3.01 2.36 -16.49
CA GLU A 80 -1.80 2.66 -15.71
C GLU A 80 -2.03 2.38 -14.22
N ARG A 81 -3.25 2.64 -13.73
CA ARG A 81 -3.66 2.33 -12.35
C ARG A 81 -3.50 0.85 -12.03
N ASP A 82 -3.84 -0.06 -12.95
CA ASP A 82 -3.66 -1.50 -12.73
C ASP A 82 -2.18 -1.89 -12.55
N ARG A 83 -1.29 -1.30 -13.36
CA ARG A 83 0.16 -1.54 -13.27
C ARG A 83 0.74 -0.96 -11.99
N LEU A 84 0.39 0.28 -11.68
CA LEU A 84 0.83 0.96 -10.46
C LEU A 84 0.29 0.27 -9.20
N HIS A 85 -0.93 -0.26 -9.26
CA HIS A 85 -1.50 -1.07 -8.20
C HIS A 85 -0.68 -2.35 -7.95
N LEU A 86 -0.34 -3.09 -9.01
CA LEU A 86 0.50 -4.30 -8.87
C LEU A 86 1.91 -3.99 -8.35
N LEU A 87 2.51 -2.88 -8.80
CA LEU A 87 3.81 -2.42 -8.28
C LEU A 87 3.71 -2.06 -6.80
N GLY A 88 2.67 -1.32 -6.40
CA GLY A 88 2.41 -0.97 -5.01
C GLY A 88 2.19 -2.20 -4.13
N LEU A 89 1.40 -3.17 -4.60
CA LEU A 89 1.20 -4.44 -3.91
C LEU A 89 2.53 -5.20 -3.73
N GLY A 90 3.38 -5.22 -4.76
CA GLY A 90 4.70 -5.85 -4.67
C GLY A 90 5.60 -5.22 -3.61
N ILE A 91 5.56 -3.89 -3.49
CA ILE A 91 6.27 -3.16 -2.42
C ILE A 91 5.70 -3.53 -1.06
N ASP A 92 4.38 -3.45 -0.88
CA ASP A 92 3.74 -3.73 0.42
C ASP A 92 4.03 -5.16 0.91
N VAL A 93 3.97 -6.14 0.00
CA VAL A 93 4.30 -7.54 0.29
C VAL A 93 5.78 -7.69 0.67
N SER A 94 6.69 -7.06 -0.07
CA SER A 94 8.13 -7.14 0.21
C SER A 94 8.46 -6.57 1.60
N ASP A 95 7.88 -5.43 1.95
CA ASP A 95 8.08 -4.80 3.26
C ASP A 95 7.47 -5.64 4.38
N THR A 96 6.29 -6.22 4.14
CA THR A 96 5.62 -7.13 5.10
C THR A 96 6.47 -8.37 5.38
N VAL A 97 6.98 -9.03 4.34
CA VAL A 97 7.84 -10.21 4.47
C VAL A 97 9.13 -9.86 5.22
N THR A 98 9.72 -8.71 4.92
CA THR A 98 10.92 -8.23 5.61
C THR A 98 10.66 -8.03 7.10
N GLY A 99 9.57 -7.35 7.45
CA GLY A 99 9.16 -7.13 8.84
C GLY A 99 8.85 -8.41 9.61
N LEU A 100 8.14 -9.36 8.98
CA LEU A 100 7.92 -10.70 9.53
C LEU A 100 9.24 -11.44 9.77
N GLY A 101 10.20 -11.33 8.85
CA GLY A 101 11.54 -11.90 9.02
C GLY A 101 12.25 -11.39 10.27
N HIS A 102 12.18 -10.09 10.54
CA HIS A 102 12.73 -9.50 11.77
C HIS A 102 12.00 -9.97 13.04
N LEU A 103 10.67 -10.14 13.00
CA LEU A 103 9.91 -10.71 14.12
C LEU A 103 10.31 -12.16 14.43
N VAL A 104 10.53 -12.97 13.39
CA VAL A 104 10.99 -14.36 13.54
C VAL A 104 12.42 -14.41 14.09
N ARG A 105 13.33 -13.59 13.57
CA ARG A 105 14.73 -13.54 14.03
C ARG A 105 14.91 -12.89 15.39
N ARG A 106 13.99 -12.02 15.81
CA ARG A 106 14.05 -11.23 17.05
C ARG A 106 15.34 -10.39 17.16
N ASP A 107 15.82 -9.89 16.03
CA ASP A 107 17.05 -9.09 15.91
C ASP A 107 16.80 -7.57 16.04
N SER A 108 15.54 -7.18 16.29
CA SER A 108 15.05 -5.80 16.26
C SER A 108 14.00 -5.56 17.36
N SER A 109 13.64 -4.31 17.61
CA SER A 109 12.56 -3.95 18.55
C SER A 109 11.24 -4.65 18.19
N PRO A 110 10.69 -5.54 19.05
CA PRO A 110 9.48 -6.29 18.74
C PRO A 110 8.28 -5.38 18.50
N ARG A 111 8.11 -4.34 19.34
CA ARG A 111 7.06 -3.34 19.18
C ARG A 111 7.15 -2.65 17.83
N ALA A 112 8.36 -2.24 17.44
CA ALA A 112 8.53 -1.54 16.17
C ALA A 112 8.21 -2.44 14.98
N MET A 113 8.75 -3.66 14.98
CA MET A 113 8.53 -4.60 13.90
C MET A 113 7.06 -5.02 13.79
N VAL A 114 6.34 -5.22 14.90
CA VAL A 114 4.89 -5.47 14.86
C VAL A 114 4.15 -4.30 14.22
N LEU A 115 4.42 -3.06 14.64
CA LEU A 115 3.69 -1.89 14.13
C LEU A 115 3.92 -1.64 12.64
N VAL A 116 5.17 -1.68 12.18
CA VAL A 116 5.47 -1.46 10.75
C VAL A 116 4.99 -2.61 9.88
N THR A 117 5.08 -3.86 10.37
CA THR A 117 4.57 -5.05 9.65
C THR A 117 3.05 -5.04 9.57
N ALA A 118 2.37 -4.63 10.64
CA ALA A 118 0.91 -4.50 10.63
C ALA A 118 0.46 -3.43 9.63
N LEU A 119 1.19 -2.31 9.57
CA LEU A 119 0.93 -1.26 8.59
C LEU A 119 1.08 -1.80 7.16
N THR A 120 2.23 -2.33 6.78
CA THR A 120 2.49 -2.80 5.41
C THR A 120 1.64 -4.01 5.06
N GLY A 121 1.42 -4.90 6.02
CA GLY A 121 0.54 -6.06 5.89
C GLY A 121 -0.91 -5.68 5.64
N SER A 122 -1.42 -4.61 6.26
CA SER A 122 -2.77 -4.12 5.98
C SER A 122 -2.92 -3.60 4.55
N TYR A 123 -1.91 -2.89 4.04
CA TYR A 123 -1.87 -2.42 2.66
C TYR A 123 -1.79 -3.59 1.68
N ALA A 124 -0.91 -4.56 1.95
CA ALA A 124 -0.76 -5.77 1.16
C ALA A 124 -2.05 -6.59 1.12
N ALA A 125 -2.74 -6.75 2.25
CA ALA A 125 -4.00 -7.48 2.34
C ALA A 125 -5.11 -6.83 1.51
N VAL A 126 -5.32 -5.51 1.67
CA VAL A 126 -6.31 -4.77 0.86
C VAL A 126 -5.94 -4.81 -0.61
N GLY A 127 -4.65 -4.66 -0.94
CA GLY A 127 -4.17 -4.72 -2.31
C GLY A 127 -4.36 -6.09 -2.95
N ALA A 128 -4.07 -7.18 -2.24
CA ALA A 128 -4.19 -8.54 -2.75
C ALA A 128 -5.64 -8.93 -3.04
N VAL A 129 -6.59 -8.54 -2.17
CA VAL A 129 -8.03 -8.76 -2.38
C VAL A 129 -8.54 -8.06 -3.65
N ARG A 130 -7.83 -7.02 -4.10
CA ARG A 130 -8.22 -6.16 -5.23
C ARG A 130 -7.34 -6.35 -6.46
N ALA A 131 -6.37 -7.25 -6.39
CA ALA A 131 -5.51 -7.57 -7.51
C ALA A 131 -6.34 -8.23 -8.62
N PRO A 132 -6.24 -7.75 -9.88
CA PRO A 132 -6.89 -8.42 -10.98
C PRO A 132 -6.35 -9.85 -11.09
N GLY A 133 -7.27 -10.83 -11.09
CA GLY A 133 -6.92 -12.23 -11.31
C GLY A 133 -6.12 -12.35 -12.61
N ARG A 134 -4.94 -12.97 -12.54
CA ARG A 134 -4.04 -13.13 -13.68
C ARG A 134 -4.62 -14.10 -14.73
N HIS A 135 -5.73 -13.77 -15.39
CA HIS A 135 -6.35 -14.56 -16.46
C HIS A 135 -6.84 -13.65 -17.59
N ALA A 136 -5.94 -12.85 -18.18
CA ALA A 136 -6.14 -12.22 -19.49
C ALA A 136 -4.80 -11.79 -20.10
N ARG A 137 -3.88 -12.76 -20.26
CA ARG A 137 -2.86 -12.68 -21.30
C ARG A 137 -3.01 -13.91 -22.17
N ARG A 138 -3.85 -13.81 -23.19
CA ARG A 138 -3.64 -14.56 -24.43
C ARG A 138 -2.96 -13.60 -25.43
N PRO A 139 -2.01 -14.12 -26.23
CA PRO A 139 -1.06 -13.33 -27.01
C PRO A 139 -1.73 -12.44 -28.05
#